data_AF-D8IZL7-F1
#
_entry.id   AF-D8IZL7-F1
#
_cell.length_a   1.000
_cell.length_b   1.000
_cell.length_c   1.000
_cell.angle_alpha   90.00
_cell.angle_beta   90.00
_cell.angle_gamma   90.00
#
_symmetry.space_group_name_H-M   'P 1'
#
loop_
_entity.id
_entity.type
_entity.pdbx_description
1 polymer ?
#
loop_
_entity_poly.entity_id
_entity_poly.type
_entity_poly.pdbx_seq_one_letter_code
_entity_poly.pdbx_strand_id
1 'polypeptide(L)'
;MIEPRVARYAWGQRVQASIDLFNDGSYPDCEAEALLVAQGTPGEVVQVGMHEESTIPVYLVEFPGNRVVGCLEEEIVLLEPA
;
A
#
# COMPACT_ATOMS: atom_id res chain seq x y z
N MET A 1 -6.57 -23.54 -14.30
CA MET A 1 -5.82 -22.36 -14.73
C MET A 1 -6.24 -21.25 -13.78
N ILE A 2 -5.38 -20.86 -12.84
CA ILE A 2 -5.69 -19.72 -11.97
C ILE A 2 -5.34 -18.50 -12.81
N GLU A 3 -6.34 -17.79 -13.32
CA GLU A 3 -6.13 -16.50 -13.96
C GLU A 3 -5.47 -15.58 -12.93
N PRO A 4 -4.25 -15.08 -13.19
CA PRO A 4 -3.60 -14.17 -12.26
C PRO A 4 -4.51 -12.95 -12.12
N ARG A 5 -4.92 -12.65 -10.89
CA ARG A 5 -5.63 -11.40 -10.59
C ARG A 5 -4.75 -10.25 -11.09
N VAL A 6 -5.23 -9.54 -12.11
CA VAL A 6 -4.53 -8.37 -12.65
C VAL A 6 -4.50 -7.34 -11.52
N ALA A 7 -3.30 -6.90 -11.13
CA ALA A 7 -3.17 -5.84 -10.14
C ALA A 7 -3.99 -4.63 -10.58
N ARG A 8 -4.89 -4.16 -9.71
CA ARG A 8 -5.74 -3.00 -9.97
C ARG A 8 -4.91 -1.73 -10.14
N TYR A 9 -3.78 -1.67 -9.43
CA TYR A 9 -2.84 -0.56 -9.48
C TYR A 9 -1.49 -0.98 -10.06
N ALA A 10 -0.79 -0.02 -10.67
CA ALA A 10 0.51 -0.22 -11.29
C ALA A 10 1.56 0.72 -10.69
N TRP A 11 2.83 0.35 -10.87
CA TRP A 11 3.97 1.18 -10.54
C TRP A 11 3.84 2.60 -11.12
N GLY A 12 4.14 3.62 -10.31
CA GLY A 12 4.04 5.03 -10.66
C GLY A 12 2.63 5.62 -10.58
N GLN A 13 1.62 4.84 -10.18
CA GLN A 13 0.28 5.38 -9.95
C GLN A 13 0.18 6.09 -8.61
N ARG A 14 -0.53 7.23 -8.62
CA ARG A 14 -0.88 7.95 -7.40
C ARG A 14 -2.08 7.32 -6.74
N VAL A 15 -1.91 7.02 -5.46
CA VAL A 15 -2.94 6.45 -4.60
C VAL A 15 -3.06 7.28 -3.34
N GLN A 16 -4.08 6.98 -2.55
CA GLN A 16 -4.32 7.60 -1.25
C GLN A 16 -4.70 6.51 -0.26
N ALA A 17 -4.24 6.64 0.98
CA ALA A 17 -4.66 5.77 2.07
C ALA A 17 -6.18 5.93 2.27
N SER A 18 -6.93 4.85 2.08
CA SER A 18 -8.38 4.79 2.27
C SER A 18 -8.73 4.70 3.75
N ILE A 19 -7.81 4.19 4.57
CA ILE A 19 -7.92 4.05 6.03
C ILE A 19 -6.59 4.44 6.69
N ASP A 20 -6.58 4.52 8.01
CA ASP A 20 -5.35 4.66 8.80
C ASP A 20 -4.52 3.37 8.71
N LEU A 21 -3.26 3.48 8.28
CA LEU A 21 -2.33 2.36 8.19
C LEU A 21 -1.47 2.31 9.45
N PHE A 22 -1.61 1.23 10.19
CA PHE A 22 -0.85 0.96 11.40
C PHE A 22 0.28 -0.03 11.13
N ASN A 23 1.35 0.06 11.89
CA ASN A 23 2.47 -0.86 11.78
C ASN A 23 2.07 -2.26 12.28
N ASP A 24 2.04 -3.24 11.40
CA ASP A 24 1.83 -4.65 11.76
C ASP A 24 3.09 -5.31 12.35
N GLY A 25 4.19 -4.56 12.45
CA GLY A 25 5.50 -5.02 12.87
C GLY A 25 6.49 -5.19 11.71
N SER A 26 6.06 -4.94 10.47
CA SER A 26 6.95 -4.95 9.29
C SER A 26 7.84 -3.71 9.20
N TYR A 27 7.50 -2.61 9.87
CA TYR A 27 8.26 -1.36 9.84
C TYR A 27 9.16 -1.25 11.08
N PRO A 28 10.50 -1.42 10.96
CA PRO A 28 11.40 -1.53 12.11
C PRO A 28 11.62 -0.21 12.86
N ASP A 29 11.44 0.94 12.21
CA ASP A 29 11.65 2.26 12.84
C ASP A 29 10.46 2.75 13.68
N CYS A 30 9.36 2.00 13.72
CA CYS A 30 8.14 2.35 14.47
C CYS A 30 7.72 1.18 15.36
N GLU A 31 7.06 1.49 16.48
CA GLU A 31 6.47 0.45 17.31
C GLU A 31 5.35 -0.28 16.56
N ALA A 32 5.08 -1.54 16.93
CA ALA A 32 3.88 -2.22 16.45
C ALA A 32 2.64 -1.42 16.86
N GLU A 33 1.61 -1.42 16.02
CA GLU A 33 0.36 -0.66 16.16
C GLU A 33 0.51 0.87 16.11
N ALA A 34 1.72 1.39 15.86
CA ALA A 34 1.90 2.82 15.64
C ALA A 34 1.30 3.25 14.29
N LEU A 35 0.65 4.42 14.25
CA LEU A 35 0.13 5.01 13.01
C LEU A 35 1.29 5.38 12.09
N LEU A 36 1.43 4.67 10.97
CA LEU A 36 2.45 4.95 9.95
C LEU A 36 1.95 6.03 8.99
N VAL A 37 0.70 5.91 8.55
CA VAL A 37 0.08 6.77 7.53
C VAL A 37 -1.37 7.02 7.91
N ALA A 38 -1.76 8.28 7.98
CA ALA A 38 -3.14 8.64 8.24
C ALA A 38 -4.02 8.46 6.99
N GLN A 39 -5.30 8.14 7.19
CA GLN A 39 -6.31 8.16 6.15
C GLN A 39 -6.26 9.48 5.36
N GLY A 40 -6.38 9.39 4.04
CA GLY A 40 -6.32 10.55 3.15
C GLY A 40 -4.90 10.99 2.82
N THR A 41 -3.86 10.33 3.31
CA THR A 41 -2.49 10.66 2.92
C THR A 41 -2.23 10.18 1.49
N PRO A 42 -1.79 11.05 0.56
CA PRO A 42 -1.44 10.64 -0.79
C PRO A 42 -0.09 9.91 -0.80
N GLY A 43 0.06 8.95 -1.71
CA GLY A 43 1.29 8.20 -1.94
C GLY A 43 1.42 7.75 -3.40
N GLU A 44 2.54 7.10 -3.72
CA GLU A 44 2.83 6.56 -5.05
C GLU A 44 3.19 5.09 -4.97
N VAL A 45 2.59 4.26 -5.84
CA VAL A 45 2.92 2.83 -5.90
C VAL A 45 4.32 2.67 -6.47
N VAL A 46 5.26 2.20 -5.64
CA VAL A 46 6.67 1.99 -6.03
C VAL A 46 7.03 0.54 -6.28
N GLN A 47 6.18 -0.41 -5.87
CA GLN A 47 6.30 -1.83 -6.23
C GLN A 47 4.96 -2.55 -6.03
N VAL A 48 4.67 -3.53 -6.88
CA VAL A 48 3.53 -4.44 -6.69
C VAL A 48 4.09 -5.83 -6.47
N GLY A 49 3.95 -6.34 -5.25
CA GLY A 49 4.27 -7.71 -4.87
C GLY A 49 3.04 -8.60 -4.90
N MET A 50 3.26 -9.91 -4.77
CA MET A 50 2.22 -10.86 -4.38
C MET A 50 2.62 -11.53 -3.08
N HIS A 51 1.67 -11.67 -2.16
CA HIS A 51 1.86 -12.54 -1.01
C HIS A 51 1.90 -13.99 -1.48
N GLU A 52 3.08 -14.62 -1.40
CA GLU A 52 3.38 -15.94 -2.01
C GLU A 52 2.45 -17.05 -1.54
N GLU A 53 1.93 -16.94 -0.31
CA GLU A 53 1.02 -17.95 0.27
C GLU A 53 -0.47 -17.67 0.02
N SER A 54 -0.86 -16.40 -0.20
CA SER A 54 -2.28 -16.02 -0.23
C SER A 54 -2.77 -15.57 -1.62
N THR A 55 -1.88 -15.40 -2.60
CA THR A 55 -2.22 -14.84 -3.92
C THR A 55 -2.91 -13.47 -3.82
N ILE A 56 -2.65 -12.73 -2.73
CA ILE A 56 -3.17 -11.38 -2.52
C ILE A 56 -2.11 -10.40 -3.02
N PRO A 57 -2.46 -9.48 -3.93
CA PRO A 57 -1.52 -8.44 -4.36
C PRO A 57 -1.24 -7.49 -3.19
N VAL A 58 0.03 -7.21 -2.96
CA VAL A 58 0.50 -6.25 -1.96
C VAL A 58 1.15 -5.10 -2.71
N TYR A 59 0.67 -3.88 -2.45
CA TYR A 59 1.16 -2.67 -3.08
C TYR A 59 2.11 -1.96 -2.12
N LEU A 60 3.38 -1.86 -2.47
CA LEU A 60 4.30 -1.00 -1.74
C LEU A 60 4.10 0.42 -2.24
N VAL A 61 3.66 1.28 -1.33
CA VAL A 61 3.37 2.69 -1.59
C VAL A 61 4.37 3.54 -0.84
N GLU A 62 5.03 4.44 -1.55
CA GLU A 62 5.85 5.48 -0.94
C GLU A 62 4.95 6.66 -0.52
N PHE A 63 4.96 6.93 0.78
CA PHE A 63 4.28 8.03 1.43
C PHE A 63 5.26 9.13 1.85
N PRO A 64 4.78 10.35 2.16
CA PRO A 64 5.61 11.46 2.59
C PRO A 64 6.53 11.09 3.75
N GLY A 65 7.77 11.62 3.72
CA GLY A 65 8.79 11.29 4.70
C GLY A 65 9.56 10.00 4.41
N ASN A 66 9.65 9.60 3.13
CA ASN A 66 10.41 8.44 2.66
C ASN A 66 9.96 7.12 3.32
N ARG A 67 8.64 7.00 3.59
CA ARG A 67 8.05 5.82 4.21
C ARG A 67 7.47 4.93 3.12
N VAL A 68 8.05 3.74 2.94
CA VAL A 68 7.49 2.73 2.04
C VAL A 68 6.67 1.75 2.88
N VAL A 69 5.37 1.70 2.64
CA VAL A 69 4.43 0.88 3.40
C VAL A 69 3.75 -0.11 2.46
N GLY A 70 3.74 -1.39 2.85
CA GLY A 70 2.96 -2.41 2.16
C GLY A 70 1.49 -2.26 2.48
N CYS A 71 0.67 -2.10 1.47
CA CYS A 71 -0.78 -1.89 1.59
C CYS A 71 -1.52 -2.93 0.74
N LEU A 72 -2.70 -3.34 1.19
CA LEU A 72 -3.62 -4.15 0.41
C LEU A 72 -4.43 -3.27 -0.56
N GLU A 73 -5.04 -3.91 -1.56
CA GLU A 73 -5.90 -3.20 -2.54
C GLU A 73 -7.04 -2.41 -1.89
N GLU A 74 -7.60 -2.94 -0.80
CA GLU A 74 -8.73 -2.34 -0.06
C GLU A 74 -8.32 -1.18 0.85
N GLU A 75 -7.02 -1.08 1.18
CA GLU A 75 -6.48 -0.06 2.06
C GLU A 75 -6.09 1.21 1.30
N ILE A 76 -6.06 1.16 -0.03
CA ILE A 76 -5.68 2.27 -0.90
C ILE A 76 -6.70 2.50 -2.02
N VAL A 77 -6.85 3.76 -2.41
CA VAL A 77 -7.70 4.17 -3.53
C VAL A 77 -6.89 4.96 -4.55
N LEU A 78 -7.29 4.89 -5.83
CA LEU A 78 -6.69 5.74 -6.86
C LEU A 78 -6.95 7.21 -6.54
N LEU A 79 -5.89 8.00 -6.53
CA LEU A 79 -5.98 9.44 -6.43
C LEU A 79 -6.13 9.97 -7.85
N GLU A 80 -7.38 10.20 -8.28
CA GLU A 80 -7.64 10.84 -9.57
C GLU A 80 -7.15 12.29 -9.56
N PRO A 81 -6.41 12.74 -10.59
CA PRO A 81 -6.11 14.16 -10.74
C PRO A 81 -7.42 14.91 -11.03
N ALA A 82 -7.68 15.96 -10.25
CA ALA A 82 -8.82 16.86 -10.41
C ALA A 82 -8.78 17.67 -11.72
#